data_AF-A0A960V9E0-F1
#
_entry.id   AF-A0A960V9E0-F1
#
_cell.length_a   1.000
_cell.length_b   1.000
_cell.length_c   1.000
_cell.angle_alpha   90.00
_cell.angle_beta   90.00
_cell.angle_gamma   90.00
#
_symmetry.space_group_name_H-M   'P 1'
#
loop_
_entity.id
_entity.type
_entity.pdbx_description
1 polymer ?
#
loop_
_entity_poly.entity_id
_entity_poly.type
_entity_poly.pdbx_seq_one_letter_code
_entity_poly.pdbx_strand_id
1 'polypeptide(L)'
;YFVGYDGTSDPRTYGTARAQTNLTTVMNNICKANTCKIVCHSAGCYATEYWLSNLGGTASSKGYRISGVTALAAASGGSELASALNGITFGYGGNAMDKALKVGTARGSFNHNITGGVTIAHVPGYKGMAGASLILPGEDDYAVAYHSSCGYNQAGGLSKCQSSISSGGKTYTQYIGHVRAASVPVSGLYENHGELTNDGWR
;
A
#
# COMPACT_ATOMS: atom_id res chain seq x y z
N TYR A 1 5.39 -18.11 0.00
CA TYR A 1 5.81 -17.92 -1.40
C TYR A 1 6.17 -16.46 -1.58
N PHE A 2 7.30 -16.17 -2.21
CA PHE A 2 7.69 -14.79 -2.53
C PHE A 2 7.22 -14.43 -3.95
N VAL A 3 6.62 -13.25 -4.11
CA VAL A 3 6.17 -12.72 -5.40
C VAL A 3 7.06 -11.53 -5.77
N GLY A 4 8.23 -11.82 -6.35
CA GLY A 4 9.11 -10.78 -6.88
C GLY A 4 8.61 -10.24 -8.22
N TYR A 5 8.95 -9.00 -8.55
CA TYR A 5 8.72 -8.40 -9.86
C TYR A 5 9.72 -7.27 -10.13
N ASP A 6 9.79 -6.79 -11.37
CA ASP A 6 10.65 -5.68 -11.78
C ASP A 6 10.24 -4.37 -11.09
N GLY A 7 11.04 -3.93 -10.12
CA GLY A 7 10.82 -2.73 -9.33
C GLY A 7 10.99 -1.41 -10.09
N THR A 8 11.40 -1.44 -11.35
CA THR A 8 11.48 -0.25 -12.22
C THR A 8 10.21 -0.03 -13.05
N SER A 9 9.30 -0.99 -13.01
CA SER A 9 8.12 -1.04 -13.88
C SER A 9 6.84 -0.62 -13.18
N ASP A 10 5.82 -0.26 -13.97
CA ASP A 10 4.52 0.06 -13.41
C ASP A 10 3.90 -1.22 -12.81
N PRO A 11 3.63 -1.25 -11.48
CA PRO A 11 3.15 -2.44 -10.78
C PRO A 11 1.72 -2.84 -11.16
N ARG A 12 1.02 -2.03 -11.96
CA ARG A 12 -0.32 -2.32 -12.48
C ARG A 12 -0.31 -3.09 -13.79
N THR A 13 0.86 -3.26 -14.41
CA THR A 13 0.96 -3.84 -15.74
C THR A 13 1.14 -5.36 -15.70
N TYR A 14 0.77 -6.01 -16.79
CA TYR A 14 1.02 -7.42 -17.06
C TYR A 14 2.16 -7.58 -18.07
N GLY A 15 2.82 -8.73 -18.05
CA GLY A 15 3.92 -9.07 -18.94
C GLY A 15 5.02 -9.83 -18.22
N THR A 16 6.13 -10.06 -18.92
CA THR A 16 7.30 -10.76 -18.35
C THR A 16 7.85 -10.01 -17.14
N ALA A 17 7.99 -10.72 -16.02
CA ALA A 17 8.48 -10.20 -14.74
C ALA A 17 7.67 -9.01 -14.17
N ARG A 18 6.41 -8.82 -14.59
CA ARG A 18 5.53 -7.77 -14.08
C ARG A 18 4.75 -8.22 -12.84
N ALA A 19 4.44 -7.25 -11.97
CA ALA A 19 3.79 -7.52 -10.69
C ALA A 19 2.45 -8.24 -10.84
N GLN A 20 1.57 -7.79 -11.74
CA GLN A 20 0.25 -8.41 -11.90
C GLN A 20 0.34 -9.83 -12.45
N THR A 21 1.28 -10.10 -13.36
CA THR A 21 1.51 -11.45 -13.90
C THR A 21 2.04 -12.39 -12.82
N ASN A 22 3.05 -11.96 -12.05
CA ASN A 22 3.67 -12.81 -11.04
C ASN A 22 2.71 -13.07 -9.86
N LEU A 23 1.97 -12.04 -9.43
CA LEU A 23 0.94 -12.18 -8.40
C LEU A 23 -0.16 -13.15 -8.84
N THR A 24 -0.72 -12.96 -10.04
CA THR A 24 -1.77 -13.84 -10.58
C THR A 24 -1.30 -15.29 -10.71
N THR A 25 -0.04 -15.50 -11.13
CA THR A 25 0.56 -16.83 -11.23
C THR A 25 0.58 -17.54 -9.88
N VAL A 26 1.08 -16.87 -8.83
CA VAL A 26 1.14 -17.46 -7.48
C VAL A 26 -0.26 -17.67 -6.91
N MET A 27 -1.18 -16.72 -7.11
CA MET A 27 -2.57 -16.86 -6.63
C MET A 27 -3.28 -18.06 -7.26
N ASN A 28 -3.11 -18.28 -8.57
CA ASN A 28 -3.71 -19.43 -9.26
C ASN A 28 -3.10 -20.76 -8.83
N ASN A 29 -1.77 -20.83 -8.71
CA ASN A 29 -1.07 -22.09 -8.43
C ASN A 29 -1.18 -22.51 -6.97
N ILE A 30 -1.23 -21.54 -6.05
CA ILE A 30 -1.15 -21.81 -4.61
C ILE A 30 -2.48 -21.54 -3.91
N CYS A 31 -3.04 -20.34 -4.11
CA CYS A 31 -4.13 -19.84 -3.27
C CYS A 31 -5.54 -20.26 -3.72
N LYS A 32 -5.64 -21.01 -4.83
CA LYS A 32 -6.87 -21.74 -5.18
C LYS A 32 -6.99 -23.05 -4.40
N ALA A 33 -5.87 -23.73 -4.14
CA ALA A 33 -5.84 -24.99 -3.40
C ALA A 33 -5.69 -24.77 -1.88
N ASN A 34 -5.00 -23.70 -1.47
CA ASN A 34 -4.64 -23.44 -0.07
C ASN A 34 -5.20 -22.11 0.41
N THR A 35 -5.48 -22.00 1.71
CA THR A 35 -5.77 -20.71 2.33
C THR A 35 -4.48 -19.89 2.44
N CYS A 36 -4.45 -18.71 1.83
CA CYS A 36 -3.32 -17.80 1.81
C CYS A 36 -3.61 -16.54 2.64
N LYS A 37 -2.62 -16.14 3.45
CA LYS A 37 -2.49 -14.76 3.94
C LYS A 37 -1.50 -14.04 3.03
N ILE A 38 -1.86 -12.86 2.53
CA ILE A 38 -0.95 -12.05 1.73
C ILE A 38 -0.23 -11.09 2.66
N VAL A 39 1.09 -11.02 2.55
CA VAL A 39 1.89 -9.97 3.19
C VAL A 39 2.51 -9.15 2.08
N CYS A 40 2.29 -7.85 2.12
CA CYS A 40 2.83 -6.92 1.16
C CYS A 40 3.58 -5.81 1.88
N HIS A 41 4.52 -5.18 1.17
CA HIS A 41 5.26 -4.04 1.66
C HIS A 41 5.29 -2.95 0.60
N SER A 42 5.07 -1.69 1.00
CA SER A 42 5.28 -0.53 0.13
C SER A 42 4.54 -0.63 -1.21
N ALA A 43 5.25 -0.51 -2.33
CA ALA A 43 4.74 -0.66 -3.68
C ALA A 43 4.11 -2.05 -3.96
N GLY A 44 4.52 -3.08 -3.24
CA GLY A 44 3.91 -4.41 -3.32
C GLY A 44 2.46 -4.41 -2.80
N CYS A 45 2.13 -3.55 -1.83
CA CYS A 45 0.74 -3.37 -1.39
C CYS A 45 -0.08 -2.67 -2.44
N TYR A 46 0.48 -1.64 -3.08
CA TYR A 46 -0.15 -0.99 -4.21
C TYR A 46 -0.46 -1.98 -5.35
N ALA A 47 0.47 -2.88 -5.69
CA ALA A 47 0.26 -3.94 -6.67
C ALA A 47 -0.85 -4.93 -6.24
N THR A 48 -0.87 -5.32 -4.97
CA THR A 48 -1.82 -6.28 -4.39
C THR A 48 -3.24 -5.72 -4.38
N GLU A 49 -3.38 -4.47 -3.93
CA GLU A 49 -4.67 -3.78 -3.87
C GLU A 49 -5.22 -3.49 -5.27
N TYR A 50 -4.36 -3.09 -6.21
CA TYR A 50 -4.75 -2.97 -7.61
C TYR A 50 -5.27 -4.30 -8.16
N TRP A 51 -4.59 -5.41 -7.87
CA TRP A 51 -5.02 -6.74 -8.30
C TRP A 51 -6.39 -7.11 -7.73
N LEU A 52 -6.58 -6.93 -6.42
CA LEU A 52 -7.85 -7.18 -5.73
C LEU A 52 -9.00 -6.34 -6.29
N SER A 53 -8.75 -5.05 -6.55
CA SER A 53 -9.75 -4.13 -7.11
C SER A 53 -10.17 -4.50 -8.52
N ASN A 54 -9.34 -5.20 -9.28
CA ASN A 54 -9.57 -5.53 -10.69
C ASN A 54 -9.93 -7.00 -10.93
N LEU A 55 -10.23 -7.78 -9.88
CA LEU A 55 -10.66 -9.18 -10.02
C LEU A 55 -11.98 -9.36 -10.79
N GLY A 56 -12.82 -8.34 -10.87
CA GLY A 56 -14.16 -8.41 -11.46
C GLY A 56 -15.10 -9.34 -10.66
N GLY A 57 -14.97 -9.35 -9.34
CA GLY A 57 -15.70 -10.21 -8.40
C GLY A 57 -15.00 -10.26 -7.04
N THR A 58 -15.51 -11.07 -6.11
CA THR A 58 -14.80 -11.34 -4.85
C THR A 58 -13.69 -12.36 -5.10
N ALA A 59 -12.63 -12.34 -4.28
CA ALA A 59 -11.58 -13.34 -4.32
C ALA A 59 -12.16 -14.77 -4.22
N SER A 60 -13.12 -14.95 -3.31
CA SER A 60 -13.85 -16.21 -3.14
C SER A 60 -14.64 -16.64 -4.38
N SER A 61 -15.37 -15.73 -5.05
CA SER A 61 -16.12 -16.09 -6.27
C SER A 61 -15.20 -16.43 -7.46
N LYS A 62 -13.93 -16.01 -7.41
CA LYS A 62 -12.88 -16.39 -8.37
C LYS A 62 -12.12 -17.66 -7.96
N GLY A 63 -12.52 -18.30 -6.86
CA GLY A 63 -11.95 -19.54 -6.34
C GLY A 63 -10.70 -19.36 -5.48
N TYR A 64 -10.32 -18.13 -5.14
CA TYR A 64 -9.18 -17.87 -4.26
C TYR A 64 -9.59 -17.94 -2.79
N ARG A 65 -8.76 -18.59 -1.98
CA ARG A 65 -8.93 -18.74 -0.54
C ARG A 65 -7.98 -17.77 0.16
N ILE A 66 -8.35 -16.48 0.22
CA ILE A 66 -7.52 -15.44 0.84
C ILE A 66 -8.11 -15.09 2.22
N SER A 67 -7.32 -15.25 3.28
CA SER A 67 -7.76 -14.95 4.66
C SER A 67 -7.63 -13.47 5.03
N GLY A 68 -6.77 -12.74 4.33
CA GLY A 68 -6.52 -11.31 4.55
C GLY A 68 -5.23 -10.85 3.90
N VAL A 69 -5.03 -9.53 3.92
CA VAL A 69 -3.77 -8.87 3.56
C VAL A 69 -3.20 -8.18 4.80
N THR A 70 -1.93 -8.41 5.13
CA THR A 70 -1.16 -7.55 6.04
C THR A 70 -0.33 -6.60 5.18
N ALA A 71 -0.63 -5.31 5.30
CA ALA A 71 -0.09 -4.26 4.47
C ALA A 71 0.92 -3.41 5.26
N LEU A 72 2.20 -3.68 5.05
CA LEU A 72 3.32 -3.04 5.73
C LEU A 72 3.68 -1.77 4.95
N ALA A 73 3.61 -0.59 5.57
CA ALA A 73 3.95 0.67 4.91
C ALA A 73 3.28 0.89 3.52
N ALA A 74 1.98 0.62 3.41
CA ALA A 74 1.32 0.57 2.10
C ALA A 74 1.43 1.88 1.31
N ALA A 75 1.99 1.82 0.10
CA ALA A 75 2.13 2.98 -0.79
C ALA A 75 0.91 3.19 -1.72
N SER A 76 -0.25 2.62 -1.37
CA SER A 76 -1.44 2.60 -2.22
C SER A 76 -2.11 3.97 -2.37
N GLY A 77 -1.98 4.85 -1.36
CA GLY A 77 -2.31 6.26 -1.45
C GLY A 77 -1.23 7.12 -2.12
N GLY A 78 -0.11 6.51 -2.52
CA GLY A 78 1.07 7.15 -3.06
C GLY A 78 1.95 7.82 -2.00
N SER A 79 3.02 8.45 -2.46
CA SER A 79 4.00 9.13 -1.62
C SER A 79 4.31 10.53 -2.13
N GLU A 80 4.40 11.48 -1.20
CA GLU A 80 4.88 12.83 -1.48
C GLU A 80 6.34 12.83 -1.87
N LEU A 81 7.13 11.84 -1.42
CA LEU A 81 8.50 11.64 -1.87
C LEU A 81 8.52 11.37 -3.39
N ALA A 82 7.68 10.45 -3.88
CA ALA A 82 7.53 10.19 -5.31
C ALA A 82 7.01 11.42 -6.09
N SER A 83 6.24 12.29 -5.43
CA SER A 83 5.65 13.50 -6.02
C SER A 83 6.65 14.67 -6.09
N ALA A 84 7.46 14.87 -5.05
CA ALA A 84 8.43 15.95 -4.92
C ALA A 84 9.75 15.67 -5.64
N LEU A 85 10.18 14.41 -5.67
CA LEU A 85 11.46 14.03 -6.25
C LEU A 85 11.44 13.93 -7.79
N ASN A 86 10.28 14.13 -8.42
CA ASN A 86 10.10 14.15 -9.87
C ASN A 86 10.78 15.36 -10.59
N GLY A 87 11.52 16.22 -9.86
CA GLY A 87 12.15 17.42 -10.41
C GLY A 87 13.65 17.62 -10.16
N ILE A 88 14.24 17.08 -9.08
CA ILE A 88 15.58 17.56 -8.64
C ILE A 88 16.54 16.46 -8.15
N THR A 89 16.06 15.41 -7.45
CA THR A 89 16.95 14.38 -6.86
C THR A 89 17.02 13.07 -7.67
N PHE A 90 15.97 12.72 -8.43
CA PHE A 90 15.94 11.50 -9.24
C PHE A 90 16.38 11.69 -10.71
N GLY A 91 16.87 12.89 -11.05
CA GLY A 91 17.09 13.28 -12.43
C GLY A 91 15.77 13.31 -13.21
N TYR A 92 15.78 13.92 -14.38
CA TYR A 92 14.64 13.88 -15.28
C TYR A 92 14.37 12.42 -15.73
N GLY A 93 13.51 11.68 -15.03
CA GLY A 93 13.07 10.36 -15.50
C GLY A 93 12.89 9.26 -14.46
N GLY A 94 12.33 9.54 -13.27
CA GLY A 94 11.84 8.48 -12.37
C GLY A 94 11.15 7.37 -13.16
N ASN A 95 11.44 6.12 -12.79
CA ASN A 95 11.03 4.96 -13.57
C ASN A 95 9.48 4.80 -13.50
N ALA A 96 8.94 3.77 -14.16
CA ALA A 96 7.49 3.63 -14.22
C ALA A 96 6.86 3.33 -12.85
N MET A 97 7.64 2.77 -11.90
CA MET A 97 7.25 2.62 -10.49
C MET A 97 7.06 3.97 -9.82
N ASP A 98 8.07 4.84 -9.88
CA ASP A 98 8.07 6.14 -9.20
C ASP A 98 6.88 6.99 -9.68
N LYS A 99 6.60 6.93 -10.99
CA LYS A 99 5.46 7.61 -11.61
C LYS A 99 4.13 7.05 -11.11
N ALA A 100 4.02 5.74 -10.91
CA ALA A 100 2.82 5.10 -10.42
C ALA A 100 2.53 5.44 -8.95
N LEU A 101 3.58 5.64 -8.14
CA LEU A 101 3.48 5.94 -6.71
C LEU A 101 3.27 7.42 -6.37
N LYS A 102 3.16 8.30 -7.36
CA LYS A 102 2.74 9.70 -7.11
C LYS A 102 1.37 9.71 -6.46
N VAL A 103 1.15 10.58 -5.48
CA VAL A 103 -0.11 10.65 -4.70
C VAL A 103 -1.33 10.71 -5.64
N GLY A 104 -1.33 11.62 -6.61
CA GLY A 104 -2.45 11.72 -7.56
C GLY A 104 -2.63 10.48 -8.44
N THR A 105 -1.53 9.86 -8.88
CA THR A 105 -1.56 8.68 -9.75
C THR A 105 -2.02 7.44 -9.00
N ALA A 106 -1.43 7.14 -7.84
CA ALA A 106 -1.79 5.97 -7.04
C ALA A 106 -3.26 6.02 -6.60
N ARG A 107 -3.71 7.16 -6.09
CA ARG A 107 -5.10 7.36 -5.65
C ARG A 107 -6.11 7.28 -6.80
N GLY A 108 -5.75 7.76 -7.98
CA GLY A 108 -6.61 7.73 -9.17
C GLY A 108 -6.55 6.43 -9.98
N SER A 109 -5.71 5.46 -9.59
CA SER A 109 -5.40 4.31 -10.45
C SER A 109 -6.36 3.12 -10.35
N PHE A 110 -7.12 3.01 -9.26
CA PHE A 110 -8.14 1.98 -9.07
C PHE A 110 -9.14 2.45 -7.99
N ASN A 111 -10.25 1.73 -7.86
CA ASN A 111 -11.23 2.00 -6.81
C ASN A 111 -10.79 1.30 -5.52
N HIS A 112 -10.14 2.05 -4.62
CA HIS A 112 -9.66 1.57 -3.33
C HIS A 112 -10.75 0.98 -2.42
N ASN A 113 -12.03 1.28 -2.65
CA ASN A 113 -13.13 0.64 -1.90
C ASN A 113 -13.45 -0.80 -2.39
N ILE A 114 -12.83 -1.25 -3.48
CA ILE A 114 -12.99 -2.61 -4.01
C ILE A 114 -11.78 -3.43 -3.61
N THR A 115 -11.93 -4.27 -2.59
CA THR A 115 -10.84 -5.13 -2.08
C THR A 115 -11.01 -6.59 -2.48
N GLY A 116 -11.92 -6.90 -3.41
CA GLY A 116 -12.30 -8.28 -3.72
C GLY A 116 -12.96 -9.00 -2.54
N GLY A 117 -13.49 -8.26 -1.55
CA GLY A 117 -14.03 -8.83 -0.31
C GLY A 117 -12.96 -9.31 0.68
N VAL A 118 -11.70 -8.93 0.48
CA VAL A 118 -10.58 -9.25 1.38
C VAL A 118 -10.30 -8.05 2.29
N THR A 119 -10.12 -8.28 3.59
CA THR A 119 -9.71 -7.23 4.52
C THR A 119 -8.22 -6.91 4.36
N ILE A 120 -7.89 -5.62 4.28
CA ILE A 120 -6.52 -5.12 4.22
C ILE A 120 -6.17 -4.49 5.56
N ALA A 121 -5.33 -5.18 6.33
CA ALA A 121 -4.88 -4.78 7.66
C ALA A 121 -3.54 -4.02 7.55
N HIS A 122 -3.60 -2.72 7.78
CA HIS A 122 -2.49 -1.79 7.65
C HIS A 122 -1.59 -1.77 8.90
N VAL A 123 -0.29 -1.77 8.65
CA VAL A 123 0.79 -1.65 9.65
C VAL A 123 1.64 -0.43 9.26
N PRO A 124 1.29 0.77 9.77
CA PRO A 124 2.08 1.98 9.54
C PRO A 124 3.26 2.05 10.52
N GLY A 125 4.38 2.62 10.06
CA GLY A 125 5.50 3.02 10.92
C GLY A 125 5.68 4.54 10.91
N TYR A 126 6.24 5.08 12.00
CA TYR A 126 6.45 6.52 12.19
C TYR A 126 7.89 6.91 12.54
N LYS A 127 8.86 6.03 12.31
CA LYS A 127 10.27 6.38 12.50
C LYS A 127 10.80 7.10 11.27
N GLY A 128 10.29 8.31 11.05
CA GLY A 128 10.74 9.22 9.98
C GLY A 128 12.21 9.62 10.16
N MET A 129 12.75 10.35 9.18
CA MET A 129 14.12 10.89 9.22
C MET A 129 14.11 12.38 8.84
N ALA A 130 14.95 13.16 9.53
CA ALA A 130 15.14 14.58 9.24
C ALA A 130 15.45 14.78 7.73
N GLY A 131 14.59 15.53 7.04
CA GLY A 131 14.68 15.76 5.59
C GLY A 131 13.45 15.26 4.83
N ALA A 132 13.18 13.95 4.82
CA ALA A 132 12.01 13.41 4.11
C ALA A 132 10.69 13.80 4.78
N SER A 133 10.66 13.88 6.12
CA SER A 133 9.52 14.37 6.90
C SER A 133 9.20 15.85 6.67
N LEU A 134 10.05 16.62 5.96
CA LEU A 134 9.72 18.00 5.54
C LEU A 134 8.77 18.03 4.33
N ILE A 135 8.70 16.92 3.59
CA ILE A 135 7.93 16.78 2.35
C ILE A 135 6.72 15.85 2.59
N LEU A 136 6.86 14.91 3.51
CA LEU A 136 5.79 13.99 3.92
C LEU A 136 4.90 14.67 4.97
N PRO A 137 3.57 14.69 4.77
CA PRO A 137 2.66 15.35 5.69
C PRO A 137 2.34 14.43 6.88
N GLY A 138 2.61 14.91 8.09
CA GLY A 138 2.31 14.18 9.33
C GLY A 138 3.35 13.12 9.66
N GLU A 139 2.94 12.07 10.36
CA GLU A 139 3.81 10.94 10.69
C GLU A 139 4.10 10.10 9.43
N ASP A 140 5.33 9.63 9.32
CA ASP A 140 5.85 8.91 8.17
C ASP A 140 6.97 7.94 8.56
N ASP A 141 7.22 6.96 7.69
CA ASP A 141 8.25 5.95 7.89
C ASP A 141 9.55 6.22 7.11
N TYR A 142 9.79 7.46 6.67
CA TYR A 142 10.80 7.93 5.71
C TYR A 142 10.40 7.87 4.23
N ALA A 143 9.40 7.08 3.85
CA ALA A 143 8.99 6.95 2.44
C ALA A 143 7.49 7.16 2.23
N VAL A 144 6.65 6.81 3.20
CA VAL A 144 5.19 6.80 3.07
C VAL A 144 4.56 7.45 4.30
N ALA A 145 3.72 8.46 4.06
CA ALA A 145 2.96 9.13 5.11
C ALA A 145 1.69 8.36 5.50
N TYR A 146 1.16 8.66 6.70
CA TYR A 146 0.01 7.95 7.30
C TYR A 146 -1.25 7.93 6.44
N HIS A 147 -1.50 8.97 5.62
CA HIS A 147 -2.66 8.95 4.73
C HIS A 147 -2.64 7.77 3.75
N SER A 148 -1.45 7.35 3.31
CA SER A 148 -1.27 6.20 2.44
C SER A 148 -1.14 4.90 3.23
N SER A 149 -0.26 4.86 4.23
CA SER A 149 0.04 3.63 4.98
C SER A 149 -1.10 3.15 5.88
N CYS A 150 -2.15 3.95 6.04
CA CYS A 150 -3.41 3.56 6.70
C CYS A 150 -4.60 3.45 5.74
N GLY A 151 -4.42 3.66 4.43
CA GLY A 151 -5.48 3.54 3.45
C GLY A 151 -6.60 4.58 3.60
N TYR A 152 -6.27 5.87 3.77
CA TYR A 152 -7.26 6.95 3.86
C TYR A 152 -7.72 7.46 2.50
N ASN A 153 -8.98 7.91 2.46
CA ASN A 153 -9.68 8.43 1.29
C ASN A 153 -9.20 9.79 0.79
N GLN A 154 -8.29 10.46 1.49
CA GLN A 154 -7.63 11.67 1.03
C GLN A 154 -6.22 11.80 1.62
N ALA A 155 -5.35 12.53 0.94
CA ALA A 155 -4.00 12.85 1.43
C ALA A 155 -4.04 13.99 2.46
N GLY A 156 -3.13 13.95 3.43
CA GLY A 156 -2.97 15.00 4.44
C GLY A 156 -2.18 14.53 5.66
N GLY A 157 -1.86 15.49 6.53
CA GLY A 157 -1.04 15.26 7.72
C GLY A 157 -1.83 14.58 8.83
N LEU A 158 -1.44 13.34 9.14
CA LEU A 158 -2.07 12.50 10.16
C LEU A 158 -1.01 11.99 11.13
N SER A 159 -1.40 11.82 12.40
CA SER A 159 -0.54 11.25 13.45
C SER A 159 -1.09 9.97 14.07
N LYS A 160 -2.23 9.49 13.56
CA LYS A 160 -2.88 8.27 14.02
C LYS A 160 -3.44 7.49 12.84
N CYS A 161 -3.64 6.20 13.07
CA CYS A 161 -4.22 5.23 12.16
C CYS A 161 -5.51 4.67 12.78
N GLN A 162 -6.64 5.26 12.44
CA GLN A 162 -7.98 4.94 12.95
C GLN A 162 -9.00 4.95 11.81
N SER A 163 -10.17 4.35 12.00
CA SER A 163 -11.22 4.27 10.97
C SER A 163 -11.62 5.64 10.41
N SER A 164 -11.66 6.67 11.27
CA SER A 164 -11.88 8.05 10.88
C SER A 164 -11.14 9.02 11.79
N ILE A 165 -10.61 10.10 11.22
CA ILE A 165 -9.93 11.18 11.94
C ILE A 165 -10.40 12.53 11.39
N SER A 166 -10.80 13.43 12.28
CA SER A 166 -11.05 14.83 11.95
C SER A 166 -9.84 15.67 12.32
N SER A 167 -9.22 16.33 11.35
CA SER A 167 -8.06 17.21 11.55
C SER A 167 -8.08 18.37 10.56
N GLY A 168 -7.82 19.59 11.04
CA GLY A 168 -7.76 20.79 10.20
C GLY A 168 -9.04 21.06 9.40
N GLY A 169 -10.22 20.77 9.97
CA GLY A 169 -11.52 20.95 9.30
C GLY A 169 -11.83 19.92 8.21
N LYS A 170 -11.00 18.88 8.05
CA LYS A 170 -11.22 17.77 7.12
C LYS A 170 -11.42 16.46 7.89
N THR A 171 -12.26 15.59 7.35
CA THR A 171 -12.44 14.22 7.87
C THR A 171 -11.77 13.23 6.93
N TYR A 172 -10.81 12.49 7.45
CA TYR A 172 -10.10 11.41 6.77
C TYR A 172 -10.76 10.10 7.18
N THR A 173 -11.20 9.31 6.21
CA THR A 173 -11.86 8.03 6.46
C THR A 173 -11.11 6.93 5.73
N GLN A 174 -10.87 5.80 6.40
CA GLN A 174 -10.27 4.65 5.73
C GLN A 174 -11.18 4.16 4.60
N TYR A 175 -10.60 3.72 3.49
CA TYR A 175 -11.35 3.09 2.42
C TYR A 175 -12.08 1.84 2.93
N ILE A 176 -13.20 1.49 2.30
CA ILE A 176 -13.97 0.29 2.67
C ILE A 176 -13.07 -0.95 2.52
N GLY A 177 -13.06 -1.80 3.56
CA GLY A 177 -12.22 -3.00 3.60
C GLY A 177 -10.79 -2.76 4.10
N HIS A 178 -10.40 -1.51 4.35
CA HIS A 178 -9.14 -1.14 4.96
C HIS A 178 -9.33 -0.93 6.46
N VAL A 179 -8.44 -1.53 7.25
CA VAL A 179 -8.44 -1.39 8.71
C VAL A 179 -7.00 -1.26 9.19
N ARG A 180 -6.78 -0.66 10.36
CA ARG A 180 -5.50 -0.87 11.07
C ARG A 180 -5.43 -2.31 11.55
N ALA A 181 -4.28 -2.96 11.42
CA ALA A 181 -4.04 -4.26 12.05
C ALA A 181 -4.31 -4.16 13.57
N ALA A 182 -5.07 -5.11 14.11
CA ALA A 182 -5.54 -5.05 15.50
C ALA A 182 -4.39 -5.10 16.53
N SER A 183 -3.29 -5.75 16.16
CA SER A 183 -2.06 -5.87 16.95
C SER A 183 -1.18 -4.61 16.93
N VAL A 184 -1.56 -3.59 16.15
CA VAL A 184 -0.80 -2.34 15.99
C VAL A 184 -1.48 -1.22 16.79
N PRO A 185 -0.74 -0.42 17.57
CA PRO A 185 -1.28 0.75 18.26
C PRO A 185 -1.87 1.79 17.28
N VAL A 186 -2.79 2.63 17.75
CA VAL A 186 -3.34 3.74 16.93
C VAL A 186 -2.25 4.71 16.46
N SER A 187 -1.13 4.81 17.17
CA SER A 187 0.02 5.62 16.81
C SER A 187 0.91 4.98 15.74
N GLY A 188 0.70 3.71 15.37
CA GLY A 188 1.61 2.93 14.52
C GLY A 188 2.78 2.31 15.28
N LEU A 189 3.76 1.79 14.55
CA LEU A 189 5.01 1.21 15.09
C LEU A 189 6.16 2.20 14.97
N TYR A 190 7.04 2.26 15.98
CA TYR A 190 8.26 3.08 15.90
C TYR A 190 9.34 2.40 15.06
N GLU A 191 9.02 2.23 13.78
CA GLU A 191 9.83 1.53 12.78
C GLU A 191 9.86 2.36 11.50
N ASN A 192 10.99 2.32 10.81
CA ASN A 192 11.14 2.95 9.51
C ASN A 192 10.64 2.02 8.39
N HIS A 193 10.64 2.54 7.17
CA HIS A 193 10.09 1.85 6.01
C HIS A 193 10.67 0.45 5.81
N GLY A 194 11.97 0.26 6.06
CA GLY A 194 12.63 -1.05 5.92
C GLY A 194 12.39 -1.97 7.11
N GLU A 195 12.38 -1.43 8.33
CA GLU A 195 12.20 -2.20 9.57
C GLU A 195 10.83 -2.92 9.61
N LEU A 196 9.79 -2.28 9.09
CA LEU A 196 8.42 -2.83 9.01
C LEU A 196 8.32 -4.16 8.27
N THR A 197 9.30 -4.52 7.44
CA THR A 197 9.30 -5.82 6.72
C THR A 197 9.34 -7.02 7.67
N ASN A 198 9.74 -6.83 8.92
CA ASN A 198 9.77 -7.87 9.95
C ASN A 198 8.39 -8.16 10.58
N ASP A 199 7.39 -7.34 10.28
CA ASP A 199 6.09 -7.34 10.96
C ASP A 199 4.97 -8.01 10.17
N GLY A 200 5.32 -8.80 9.15
CA GLY A 200 4.38 -9.52 8.29
C GLY A 200 3.47 -10.53 9.01
N TRP A 201 3.81 -10.94 10.23
CA TRP A 201 3.00 -11.87 11.03
C TRP A 201 1.72 -11.23 11.61
N ARG A 202 1.68 -9.89 11.69
CA ARG A 202 0.63 -9.12 12.37
C ARG A 202 -0.76 -9.23 11.79
#